data_AF-A0A1V5ZKV3-F1
#
_entry.id   AF-A0A1V5ZKV3-F1
#
_cell.length_a   1.000
_cell.length_b   1.000
_cell.length_c   1.000
_cell.angle_alpha   90.00
_cell.angle_beta   90.00
_cell.angle_gamma   90.00
#
_symmetry.space_group_name_H-M   'P 1'
#
loop_
_entity.id
_entity.type
_entity.pdbx_description
1 polymer ?
#
loop_
_entity_poly.entity_id
_entity_poly.type
_entity_poly.pdbx_seq_one_letter_code
_entity_poly.pdbx_strand_id
1 'polypeptide(L)' 'MFIDKGEIKEILQLHLTVKVPAGMQSEDLARPVIEVSSFFDKEVVFEIYTFGEQIVVIPL' A
#
# COMPACT_ATOMS: atom_id res chain seq x y z
N MET A 1 -12.70 1.52 4.61
CA MET A 1 -13.23 2.43 5.64
C MET A 1 -13.42 1.64 6.91
N PHE A 2 -12.84 2.12 8.01
CA PHE A 2 -12.95 1.52 9.33
C PHE A 2 -13.79 2.41 10.25
N ILE A 3 -14.75 1.81 10.93
CA ILE A 3 -15.68 2.48 11.85
C ILE A 3 -15.47 1.87 13.24
N ASP A 4 -15.28 2.72 14.24
CA ASP A 4 -15.20 2.33 15.66
C ASP A 4 -16.15 3.19 16.48
N LYS A 5 -16.96 2.55 17.34
CA LYS A 5 -17.94 3.22 18.22
C LYS A 5 -18.89 4.21 17.51
N GLY A 6 -19.24 3.93 16.26
CA GLY A 6 -20.12 4.78 15.46
C GLY A 6 -19.43 5.97 14.80
N GLU A 7 -18.11 6.10 14.94
CA GLU A 7 -17.31 7.13 14.28
C GLU A 7 -16.48 6.51 13.15
N ILE A 8 -16.35 7.23 12.03
CA ILE A 8 -15.37 6.87 10.99
C ILE A 8 -13.98 7.18 11.57
N LYS A 9 -13.21 6.13 11.87
CA LYS A 9 -11.84 6.28 12.38
C LYS A 9 -10.82 6.40 11.26
N GLU A 10 -11.03 5.69 10.16
CA GLU A 10 -10.03 5.65 9.08
C GLU A 10 -10.70 5.43 7.73
N ILE A 11 -10.20 6.14 6.72
CA ILE A 11 -10.54 5.91 5.33
C ILE A 11 -9.24 5.66 4.60
N LEU A 12 -9.04 4.43 4.13
CA LEU A 12 -7.93 4.06 3.28
C LEU A 12 -8.34 4.11 1.80
N GLN A 13 -7.43 4.57 0.96
CA GLN A 13 -7.55 4.60 -0.50
C GLN A 13 -6.57 3.61 -1.11
N LEU A 14 -6.93 3.06 -2.27
CA LEU A 14 -6.06 2.18 -3.04
C LEU A 14 -5.66 2.87 -4.34
N HIS A 15 -4.37 2.83 -4.66
CA HIS A 15 -3.84 3.33 -5.92
C HIS A 15 -2.91 2.29 -6.55
N LEU A 16 -3.17 1.92 -7.80
CA LEU A 16 -2.29 1.01 -8.55
C LEU A 16 -1.25 1.84 -9.30
N THR A 17 0.02 1.53 -9.07
CA THR A 17 1.16 2.19 -9.73
C THR A 17 2.24 1.18 -10.11
N VAL A 18 3.20 1.59 -10.93
CA VAL A 18 4.41 0.82 -11.23
C VAL A 18 5.59 1.51 -10.57
N LYS A 19 6.22 0.84 -9.60
CA LYS A 19 7.37 1.36 -8.85
C LYS A 19 8.24 0.21 -8.35
N VAL A 20 9.41 0.55 -7.80
CA VAL A 20 10.20 -0.37 -6.98
C VAL A 20 9.54 -0.45 -5.60
N PRO A 21 9.11 -1.64 -5.13
CA PRO A 21 8.49 -1.77 -3.81
C PRO A 21 9.42 -1.40 -2.67
N ALA A 22 8.88 -0.91 -1.56
CA ALA A 22 9.62 -0.64 -0.34
C ALA A 22 10.33 -1.91 0.17
N GLY A 23 11.60 -1.78 0.54
CA GLY A 23 12.46 -2.90 0.94
C GLY A 23 13.22 -3.57 -0.20
N MET A 24 12.99 -3.19 -1.47
CA MET A 24 13.81 -3.59 -2.61
C MET A 24 14.76 -2.46 -3.04
N GLN A 25 15.98 -2.79 -3.50
CA GLN A 25 17.02 -1.80 -3.81
C GLN A 25 17.43 -1.70 -5.30
N SER A 26 16.96 -2.61 -6.16
CA SER A 26 17.31 -2.59 -7.60
C SER A 26 16.14 -2.09 -8.46
N GLU A 27 16.41 -1.17 -9.39
CA GLU A 27 15.43 -0.60 -10.32
C GLU A 27 14.83 -1.64 -11.28
N ASP A 28 15.56 -2.71 -11.59
CA ASP A 28 15.08 -3.84 -12.40
C ASP A 28 13.93 -4.61 -11.73
N LEU A 29 13.61 -4.29 -10.47
CA LEU A 29 12.52 -4.88 -9.69
C LEU A 29 11.23 -4.05 -9.76
N ALA A 30 11.12 -3.07 -10.66
CA ALA A 30 9.91 -2.30 -10.86
C ALA A 30 8.74 -3.22 -11.24
N ARG A 31 7.64 -3.13 -10.48
CA ARG A 31 6.49 -4.03 -10.58
C ARG A 31 5.19 -3.26 -10.33
N PRO A 32 4.04 -3.85 -10.70
CA PRO A 32 2.75 -3.35 -10.24
C PRO A 32 2.67 -3.44 -8.71
N VAL A 33 2.43 -2.31 -8.06
CA VAL A 33 2.24 -2.18 -6.61
C VAL A 33 0.91 -1.47 -6.37
N ILE A 34 0.15 -1.96 -5.40
CA ILE A 34 -1.01 -1.26 -4.85
C ILE A 34 -0.52 -0.50 -3.62
N GLU A 35 -0.55 0.82 -3.68
CA GLU A 35 -0.33 1.70 -2.54
C GLU A 35 -1.65 1.87 -1.79
N VAL A 36 -1.60 1.65 -0.48
CA VAL A 36 -2.71 1.90 0.45
C VAL A 36 -2.39 3.16 1.23
N SER A 37 -3.21 4.20 1.09
CA SER A 37 -2.95 5.50 1.72
C SER A 37 -4.10 6.02 2.57
N SER A 38 -3.78 6.79 3.62
CA SER A 38 -4.76 7.54 4.40
C SER A 38 -5.44 8.58 3.51
N PHE A 39 -6.77 8.57 3.46
CA PHE A 39 -7.54 9.59 2.75
C PHE A 39 -7.30 10.98 3.34
N PHE A 40 -7.12 11.07 4.65
CA PHE A 40 -7.01 12.33 5.38
C PHE A 40 -5.62 12.95 5.20
N ASP A 41 -4.58 12.15 5.36
CA ASP A 41 -3.18 12.65 5.42
C ASP A 41 -2.45 12.48 4.09
N LYS A 42 -3.01 11.68 3.17
CA LYS A 42 -2.41 11.28 1.87
C LYS A 42 -1.11 10.48 1.98
N GLU A 43 -0.73 10.06 3.18
CA GLU A 43 0.42 9.20 3.40
C GLU A 43 0.11 7.76 3.02
N VAL A 44 1.05 7.12 2.30
CA VAL A 44 1.00 5.68 2.00
C VAL A 44 1.41 4.92 3.24
N VAL A 45 0.52 4.07 3.75
CA VAL A 45 0.68 3.31 4.99
C VAL A 45 0.98 1.83 4.73
N PHE A 46 0.59 1.31 3.56
CA PHE A 46 0.97 -0.03 3.12
C PHE A 46 1.27 -0.09 1.63
N GLU A 47 2.08 -1.07 1.25
CA GLU A 47 2.23 -1.53 -0.13
C GLU A 47 1.82 -2.99 -0.25
N ILE A 48 1.13 -3.32 -1.34
CA ILE A 48 0.75 -4.68 -1.68
C ILE A 48 1.29 -5.01 -3.06
N TYR A 49 2.06 -6.09 -3.17
CA TYR A 49 2.66 -6.51 -4.43
C TYR A 49 2.96 -8.01 -4.44
N THR A 50 3.26 -8.55 -5.62
CA THR A 50 3.60 -9.96 -5.79
C THR A 50 5.12 -10.16 -5.74
N PHE A 51 5.56 -11.08 -4.89
CA PHE A 51 6.94 -11.56 -4.84
C PHE A 51 6.97 -13.08 -5.06
N GLY A 52 7.53 -13.52 -6.19
CA GLY A 52 7.40 -14.92 -6.63
C GLY A 52 5.94 -15.25 -6.91
N GLU A 53 5.41 -16.27 -6.23
CA GLU A 53 4.01 -16.70 -6.29
C GLU A 53 3.19 -16.23 -5.08
N GLN A 54 3.75 -15.36 -4.24
CA GLN A 54 3.14 -14.90 -2.99
C GLN A 54 2.73 -13.43 -3.08
N ILE A 55 1.60 -13.10 -2.45
CA ILE A 55 1.18 -11.72 -2.22
C ILE A 55 1.80 -11.24 -0.90
N VAL A 56 2.52 -10.13 -0.97
CA VAL A 56 3.18 -9.49 0.17
C VAL A 56 2.45 -8.22 0.52
N VAL A 57 2.27 -7.97 1.82
CA VAL A 57 1.75 -6.72 2.37
C VAL A 57 2.82 -6.14 3.30
N ILE A 58 3.34 -4.96 2.98
CA ILE A 58 4.39 -4.29 3.75
C ILE A 58 3.83 -3.01 4.38
N PRO A 59 3.96 -2.82 5.71
CA PRO A 59 3.72 -1.53 6.34
C PRO A 59 4.86 -0.55 6.03
N LEU A 60 4.51 0.71 5.75
CA LEU A 60 5.48 1.80 5.56
C LEU A 60 5.65 2.64 6.82
#